data_AF-A0A847VBT4-F1
#
_entry.id   AF-A0A847VBT4-F1
#
_cell.length_a   1.000
_cell.length_b   1.000
_cell.length_c   1.000
_cell.angle_alpha   90.00
_cell.angle_beta   90.00
_cell.angle_gamma   90.00
#
_symmetry.space_group_name_H-M   'P 1'
#
loop_
_entity.id
_entity.type
_entity.pdbx_description
1 polymer ?
#
loop_
_entity_poly.entity_id
_entity_poly.type
_entity_poly.pdbx_seq_one_letter_code
_entity_poly.pdbx_strand_id
1 'polypeptide(L)'
;MKELEQGMDRRVREFVSLSPDGRIWGEIITEPLLTVAQVAATLQIREKLVRNHIKEKRLKAVKIGKYWRIKPEDLHAFIERNSSIPSDPHPRIPDLSAIDDGTVDTGA
;
A
#
# COMPACT_ATOMS: atom_id res chain seq x y z
N MET A 1 -17.29 -6.89 15.72
CA MET A 1 -16.81 -6.39 14.42
C MET A 1 -16.76 -4.86 14.50
N LYS A 2 -15.72 -4.29 15.13
CA LYS A 2 -15.65 -2.85 15.44
C LYS A 2 -14.82 -2.10 14.39
N GLU A 3 -15.48 -1.21 13.67
CA GLU A 3 -14.99 0.10 13.20
C GLU A 3 -13.49 0.18 12.87
N LEU A 4 -13.12 -0.24 11.67
CA LEU A 4 -11.85 0.15 11.03
C LEU A 4 -11.96 1.47 10.22
N GLU A 5 -13.07 2.20 10.36
CA GLU A 5 -13.28 3.50 9.69
C GLU A 5 -12.71 4.71 10.46
N GLN A 6 -11.94 4.46 11.53
CA GLN A 6 -11.34 5.50 12.36
C GLN A 6 -10.03 5.99 11.74
N GLY A 7 -10.11 6.93 10.81
CA GLY A 7 -8.91 7.55 10.24
C GLY A 7 -9.12 8.73 9.30
N MET A 8 -10.33 8.88 8.75
CA MET A 8 -10.68 9.99 7.88
C MET A 8 -11.46 11.04 8.67
N ASP A 9 -10.95 12.27 8.75
CA ASP A 9 -11.64 13.39 9.38
C ASP A 9 -13.05 13.52 8.78
N ARG A 10 -14.08 13.71 9.62
CA ARG A 10 -15.50 13.71 9.18
C ARG A 10 -15.73 14.66 8.01
N ARG A 11 -15.08 15.83 7.98
CA ARG A 11 -15.20 16.81 6.90
C ARG A 11 -14.48 16.38 5.62
N VAL A 12 -13.37 15.66 5.75
CA VAL A 12 -12.66 15.08 4.61
C VAL A 12 -13.43 13.89 4.05
N ARG A 13 -14.08 13.08 4.89
CA ARG A 13 -14.95 11.99 4.45
C ARG A 13 -16.15 12.52 3.68
N GLU A 14 -16.79 13.57 4.19
CA GLU A 14 -17.86 14.27 3.50
C GLU A 14 -17.38 14.81 2.15
N PHE A 15 -16.20 15.43 2.12
CA PHE A 15 -15.58 15.94 0.91
C PHE A 15 -15.19 14.85 -0.12
N VAL A 16 -14.63 13.72 0.32
CA VAL A 16 -14.25 12.57 -0.54
C VAL A 16 -15.50 11.82 -1.03
N SER A 17 -16.53 11.71 -0.19
CA SER A 17 -17.79 11.05 -0.56
C SER A 17 -18.61 11.84 -1.58
N LEU A 18 -18.44 13.17 -1.63
CA LEU A 18 -19.13 14.06 -2.56
C LEU A 18 -18.46 14.11 -3.96
N SER A 19 -17.32 13.46 -4.14
CA SER A 19 -16.64 13.38 -5.45
C SER A 19 -16.02 11.99 -5.67
N PRO A 20 -16.83 11.01 -6.11
CA PRO A 20 -16.38 9.63 -6.38
C PRO A 20 -15.28 9.52 -7.45
N ASP A 21 -15.14 10.54 -8.27
CA ASP A 21 -14.32 10.61 -9.48
C ASP A 21 -13.08 11.51 -9.33
N GLY A 22 -12.77 11.99 -8.13
CA GLY A 22 -11.47 12.59 -7.81
C GLY A 22 -11.16 13.94 -8.47
N ARG A 23 -12.14 14.56 -9.15
CA ARG A 23 -11.98 15.83 -9.88
C ARG A 23 -12.11 17.04 -8.96
N ILE A 24 -11.15 17.26 -8.07
CA ILE A 24 -11.16 18.51 -7.26
C ILE A 24 -9.87 19.31 -7.37
N TRP A 25 -8.87 18.79 -8.07
CA TRP A 25 -7.67 19.54 -8.44
C TRP A 25 -7.31 19.07 -9.84
N GLY A 26 -7.06 19.99 -10.79
CA GLY A 26 -6.66 19.63 -12.14
C GLY A 26 -5.57 18.56 -12.12
N GLU A 27 -5.86 17.42 -12.73
CA GLU A 27 -4.95 16.35 -13.21
C GLU A 27 -3.86 15.73 -12.31
N ILE A 28 -3.63 16.11 -11.05
CA ILE A 28 -2.33 15.77 -10.39
C ILE A 28 -2.40 14.73 -9.25
N ILE A 29 -3.49 13.99 -9.02
CA ILE A 29 -3.43 12.87 -8.06
C ILE A 29 -4.15 11.62 -8.57
N THR A 30 -3.40 10.74 -9.21
CA THR A 30 -3.87 9.41 -9.66
C THR A 30 -4.21 8.49 -8.49
N GLU A 31 -3.61 8.69 -7.30
CA GLU A 31 -3.88 7.86 -6.12
C GLU A 31 -4.13 8.69 -4.84
N PRO A 32 -5.14 8.34 -4.03
CA PRO A 32 -5.45 9.06 -2.80
C PRO A 32 -4.34 8.94 -1.76
N LEU A 33 -4.01 10.05 -1.09
CA LEU A 33 -3.02 10.06 -0.01
C LEU A 33 -3.53 9.31 1.23
N LEU A 34 -2.67 8.44 1.77
CA LEU A 34 -2.94 7.64 2.95
C LEU A 34 -2.84 8.45 4.25
N THR A 35 -3.71 8.12 5.20
CA THR A 35 -3.64 8.61 6.58
C THR A 35 -2.70 7.76 7.41
N VAL A 36 -2.24 8.30 8.54
CA VAL A 36 -1.47 7.54 9.54
C VAL A 36 -2.23 6.29 10.02
N ALA A 37 -3.55 6.39 10.18
CA ALA A 37 -4.40 5.27 10.60
C ALA A 37 -4.48 4.18 9.52
N GLN A 38 -4.63 4.56 8.24
CA GLN A 38 -4.61 3.62 7.12
C GLN A 38 -3.27 2.90 7.04
N VAL A 39 -2.15 3.64 7.10
CA VAL A 39 -0.80 3.04 7.12
C VAL A 39 -0.63 2.09 8.31
N ALA A 40 -1.09 2.48 9.49
CA ALA A 40 -1.04 1.65 10.69
C ALA A 40 -1.84 0.36 10.52
N ALA A 41 -3.03 0.42 9.91
CA ALA A 41 -3.84 -0.74 9.61
C ALA A 41 -3.18 -1.65 8.56
N THR A 42 -2.62 -1.08 7.50
CA THR A 42 -1.91 -1.83 6.44
C THR A 42 -0.70 -2.58 7.00
N LEU A 43 0.10 -1.92 7.82
CA LEU A 43 1.29 -2.52 8.45
C LEU A 43 0.95 -3.33 9.71
N GLN A 44 -0.31 -3.35 10.15
CA GLN A 44 -0.77 -3.97 11.40
C GLN A 44 -0.02 -3.51 12.66
N ILE A 45 0.33 -2.23 12.73
CA ILE A 45 1.04 -1.62 13.87
C ILE A 45 0.22 -0.51 14.54
N ARG A 46 0.74 0.03 15.65
CA ARG A 46 0.13 1.18 16.34
C ARG A 46 0.42 2.48 15.57
N GLU A 47 -0.55 3.38 15.49
CA GLU A 47 -0.36 4.72 14.89
C GLU A 47 0.82 5.50 15.49
N LYS A 48 1.05 5.35 16.81
CA LYS A 48 2.18 5.99 17.49
C LYS A 48 3.51 5.61 16.84
N LEU A 49 3.66 4.35 16.43
CA LEU A 49 4.86 3.85 15.78
C LEU A 49 5.01 4.44 14.37
N VAL A 50 3.92 4.53 13.60
CA VAL A 50 3.92 5.22 12.29
C VAL A 50 4.35 6.68 12.45
N ARG A 51 3.81 7.40 13.45
CA ARG A 51 4.21 8.79 13.74
C ARG A 51 5.67 8.90 14.14
N ASN A 52 6.21 7.92 14.87
CA ASN A 52 7.63 7.88 15.20
C ASN A 52 8.48 7.68 13.95
N HIS A 53 8.12 6.75 13.05
CA HIS A 53 8.83 6.57 11.78
C HIS A 53 8.81 7.81 10.89
N ILE A 54 7.72 8.58 10.90
CA ILE A 54 7.66 9.88 10.21
C ILE A 54 8.61 10.89 10.86
N LYS A 55 8.62 10.98 12.20
CA LYS A 55 9.52 11.89 12.94
C LYS A 55 10.99 11.53 12.76
N GLU A 56 11.31 10.24 12.76
CA GLU A 56 12.64 9.69 12.51
C GLU A 56 13.07 9.78 11.04
N LYS A 57 12.21 10.32 10.16
CA LYS A 57 12.42 10.42 8.71
C LYS A 57 12.63 9.06 8.02
N ARG A 58 12.20 7.97 8.65
CA ARG A 58 12.21 6.62 8.04
C ARG A 58 11.07 6.44 7.05
N LEU A 59 9.91 7.02 7.34
CA LEU A 59 8.75 7.03 6.46
C LEU A 59 8.52 8.47 5.94
N LYS A 60 8.54 8.65 4.61
CA LYS A 60 8.26 9.94 3.99
C LYS A 60 6.77 10.26 4.12
N ALA A 61 6.48 11.49 4.54
CA ALA A 61 5.12 11.98 4.68
C ALA A 61 5.07 13.50 4.48
N VAL A 62 3.95 13.98 3.96
CA VAL A 62 3.64 15.40 3.78
C VAL A 62 2.80 15.88 4.97
N LYS A 63 3.24 16.97 5.61
CA LYS A 63 2.48 17.61 6.68
C LYS A 63 1.52 18.63 6.09
N ILE A 64 0.22 18.44 6.30
CA ILE A 64 -0.84 19.36 5.84
C ILE A 64 -1.60 19.84 7.06
N GLY A 65 -1.27 21.05 7.53
CA GLY A 65 -1.78 21.61 8.78
C GLY A 65 -1.45 20.70 9.97
N LYS A 66 -2.49 20.13 10.60
CA LYS A 66 -2.36 19.19 11.72
C LYS A 66 -2.30 17.71 11.30
N TYR A 67 -2.50 17.41 10.01
CA TYR A 67 -2.59 16.04 9.51
C TYR A 67 -1.32 15.64 8.77
N TRP A 68 -0.98 14.36 8.86
CA TRP A 68 0.07 13.73 8.05
C TRP A 68 -0.57 12.94 6.91
N ARG A 69 -0.02 13.10 5.72
CA ARG A 69 -0.43 12.39 4.51
C ARG A 69 0.76 11.63 3.96
N ILE A 70 0.56 10.37 3.64
CA ILE A 70 1.59 9.46 3.16
C ILE A 70 1.20 9.07 1.74
N LYS A 71 2.12 9.17 0.80
CA LYS A 71 1.84 8.65 -0.54
C LYS A 71 1.95 7.12 -0.54
N PRO A 72 1.13 6.40 -1.31
CA PRO A 72 1.26 4.95 -1.45
C PRO A 72 2.68 4.51 -1.87
N GLU A 73 3.28 5.23 -2.82
CA GLU A 73 4.67 5.01 -3.29
C GLU A 73 5.71 5.06 -2.16
N ASP A 74 5.55 6.01 -1.21
CA ASP A 74 6.46 6.18 -0.09
C ASP A 74 6.31 5.06 0.94
N LEU A 75 5.09 4.54 1.12
CA LEU A 75 4.83 3.37 1.97
C LEU A 75 5.45 2.11 1.38
N HIS A 76 5.30 1.89 0.07
CA HIS A 76 5.92 0.76 -0.62
C HIS A 76 7.45 0.80 -0.49
N ALA A 77 8.05 1.95 -0.77
CA ALA A 77 9.49 2.15 -0.61
C ALA A 77 9.96 1.93 0.85
N PHE A 78 9.14 2.27 1.84
CA PHE A 78 9.43 1.99 3.25
C PHE A 78 9.44 0.47 3.55
N ILE A 79 8.50 -0.29 2.98
CA ILE A 79 8.44 -1.75 3.14
C ILE A 79 9.65 -2.41 2.48
N GLU A 80 9.95 -2.04 1.23
CA GLU A 80 11.10 -2.58 0.48
C GLU A 80 12.42 -2.34 1.22
N ARG A 81 12.64 -1.12 1.72
CA ARG A 81 13.86 -0.77 2.49
C ARG A 81 14.03 -1.55 3.78
N ASN A 82 12.94 -1.99 4.40
CA ASN A 82 12.97 -2.74 5.66
C ASN A 82 12.79 -4.25 5.44
N SER A 83 12.66 -4.72 4.20
CA SER A 83 12.63 -6.14 3.88
C SER A 83 14.03 -6.74 4.09
N SER A 84 14.13 -7.79 4.88
CA SER A 84 15.38 -8.53 5.11
C SER A 84 15.69 -9.53 3.99
N ILE A 85 14.71 -9.83 3.15
CA ILE A 85 14.86 -10.72 2.01
C ILE A 85 15.35 -9.86 0.84
N PRO A 86 16.54 -10.13 0.25
CA PRO A 86 16.93 -9.48 -0.98
C PRO A 86 15.85 -9.78 -2.02
N SER A 87 15.30 -8.75 -2.67
CA SER A 87 14.33 -8.96 -3.74
C SER A 87 15.04 -9.57 -4.95
N ASP A 88 15.25 -10.88 -4.91
CA ASP A 88 15.51 -11.61 -6.15
C ASP A 88 14.27 -11.39 -7.03
N PRO A 89 14.41 -10.83 -8.24
CA PRO A 89 13.32 -10.81 -9.18
C PRO A 89 12.95 -12.27 -9.41
N HIS A 90 11.76 -12.64 -8.95
CA HIS A 90 11.16 -13.98 -8.99
C HIS A 90 11.84 -14.90 -10.01
N PRO A 91 12.37 -16.08 -9.61
CA PRO A 91 12.95 -17.01 -10.57
C PRO A 91 11.92 -17.19 -11.67
N ARG A 92 12.31 -16.88 -12.93
CA ARG A 92 11.41 -17.07 -14.06
C ARG A 92 10.98 -18.51 -14.00
N ILE A 93 9.74 -18.75 -13.58
CA ILE A 93 9.12 -20.06 -13.74
C ILE A 93 9.23 -20.30 -15.24
N PRO A 94 9.97 -21.32 -15.71
CA PRO A 94 9.99 -21.65 -17.11
C PRO A 94 8.55 -21.81 -17.55
N ASP A 95 8.22 -21.22 -18.70
CA ASP A 95 6.88 -21.30 -19.27
C ASP A 95 6.40 -22.75 -19.22
N LEU A 96 5.22 -22.95 -18.59
CA LEU A 96 4.60 -24.26 -18.38
C LEU A 96 4.23 -24.95 -19.72
N SER A 97 4.56 -24.33 -20.85
CA SER A 97 4.54 -24.94 -22.18
C SER A 97 5.58 -26.04 -22.39
N ALA A 98 6.57 -26.19 -21.50
CA ALA A 98 7.65 -27.20 -21.64
C ALA A 98 7.41 -28.53 -20.88
N ILE A 99 6.30 -28.68 -20.14
CA ILE A 99 5.90 -30.00 -19.63
C ILE A 99 5.23 -30.78 -20.76
N ASP A 100 6.07 -31.43 -21.57
CA ASP A 100 5.67 -32.48 -22.51
C ASP A 100 5.02 -33.62 -21.72
N ASP A 101 3.71 -33.79 -21.91
CA ASP A 101 2.89 -34.85 -21.32
C ASP A 101 3.27 -36.17 -22.00
N GLY A 102 4.43 -36.70 -21.59
CA GLY A 102 5.00 -37.92 -22.11
C GLY A 102 4.14 -39.13 -21.77
N THR A 103 3.34 -39.57 -22.75
CA THR A 103 3.05 -40.97 -23.10
C THR A 103 2.99 -41.95 -21.92
N VAL A 104 1.78 -42.12 -21.35
CA VAL A 104 1.44 -43.37 -20.65
C VAL A 104 1.02 -44.43 -21.68
N ASP A 105 2.02 -45.13 -22.20
CA ASP A 105 1.84 -46.36 -22.98
C ASP A 105 1.20 -47.42 -22.07
N THR A 106 -0.11 -47.64 -22.24
CA THR A 106 -0.83 -48.74 -21.59
C THR A 106 -0.69 -49.97 -22.47
N GLY A 107 0.43 -50.68 -22.32
CA GLY A 107 0.71 -51.94 -22.99
C GLY A 107 0.43 -53.16 -22.11
N ALA A 108 -0.39 -54.07 -22.68
CA ALA A 108 -0.57 -55.51 -22.40
C ALA A 108 -1.30 -55.95 -21.12
#